data_AF-A0A512MAS0-F1
#
_entry.id   AF-A0A512MAS0-F1
#
_cell.length_a   1.000
_cell.length_b   1.000
_cell.length_c   1.000
_cell.angle_alpha   90.00
_cell.angle_beta   90.00
_cell.angle_gamma   90.00
#
_symmetry.space_group_name_H-M   'P 1'
#
loop_
_entity.id
_entity.type
_entity.pdbx_description
1 polymer ?
#
loop_
_entity_poly.entity_id
_entity_poly.type
_entity_poly.pdbx_seq_one_letter_code
_entity_poly.pdbx_strand_id
1 'polypeptide(L)'
;MKTTTITTALPLSRDDLAQAIEDGLKPKWAFFWGHTPSKDGSITKSCFSQWWDGHPFESEGITYATAEHYMMAEKARLFRDKATLAEIIAAKSPAIAGTSSSVAMPPSSPSTPN
;
A
#
# COMPACT_ATOMS: atom_id res chain seq x y z
N MET A 1 30.54 -32.20 19.59
CA MET A 1 29.55 -32.10 18.50
C MET A 1 28.48 -31.13 18.96
N LYS A 2 28.40 -29.93 18.37
CA LYS A 2 27.33 -28.97 18.69
C LYS A 2 26.27 -29.08 17.60
N THR A 3 25.17 -29.75 17.92
CA THR A 3 24.00 -29.82 17.06
C THR A 3 23.22 -28.54 17.25
N THR A 4 23.50 -27.52 16.44
CA THR A 4 22.69 -26.29 16.42
C THR A 4 21.45 -26.58 15.61
N THR A 5 20.31 -26.75 16.29
CA THR A 5 18.99 -26.68 15.69
C THR A 5 18.80 -25.28 15.12
N ILE A 6 19.02 -25.08 13.82
CA ILE A 6 18.64 -23.85 13.15
C ILE A 6 17.15 -23.98 12.85
N THR A 7 16.31 -23.50 13.76
CA THR A 7 14.99 -23.02 13.37
C THR A 7 15.24 -21.78 12.51
N THR A 8 15.42 -21.97 11.20
CA THR A 8 15.71 -20.85 10.29
C THR A 8 14.47 -19.97 10.24
N ALA A 9 14.48 -18.91 11.05
CA ALA A 9 13.53 -17.81 10.89
C ALA A 9 13.64 -17.31 9.44
N LEU A 10 12.51 -17.08 8.80
CA LEU A 10 12.51 -16.51 7.45
C LEU A 10 13.18 -15.13 7.48
N PRO A 11 13.94 -14.76 6.44
CA PRO A 11 14.56 -13.44 6.36
C PRO A 11 13.49 -12.35 6.44
N LEU A 12 13.72 -11.34 7.30
CA LEU A 12 12.76 -10.25 7.57
C LEU A 12 13.16 -8.94 6.90
N SER A 13 14.36 -8.87 6.32
CA SER A 13 14.85 -7.74 5.54
C SER A 13 15.33 -8.19 4.17
N ARG A 14 15.49 -7.22 3.26
CA ARG A 14 16.08 -7.46 1.94
C ARG A 14 17.50 -8.03 2.07
N ASP A 15 18.28 -7.50 3.00
CA ASP A 15 19.70 -7.88 3.15
C ASP A 15 19.81 -9.29 3.74
N ASP A 16 18.96 -9.65 4.71
CA ASP A 16 18.89 -11.02 5.21
C ASP A 16 18.46 -12.00 4.12
N LEU A 17 17.51 -11.61 3.26
CA LEU A 17 17.06 -12.44 2.15
C LEU A 17 18.18 -12.66 1.13
N ALA A 18 18.93 -11.60 0.80
CA ALA A 18 20.07 -11.69 -0.10
C ALA A 18 21.14 -12.64 0.46
N GLN A 19 21.53 -12.46 1.73
CA GLN A 19 22.50 -13.33 2.38
C GLN A 19 22.01 -14.77 2.44
N ALA A 20 20.75 -15.01 2.79
CA ALA A 20 20.19 -16.35 2.84
C ALA A 20 20.23 -17.04 1.47
N ILE A 21 19.99 -16.31 0.37
CA ILE A 21 20.10 -16.83 -0.99
C ILE A 21 21.56 -17.19 -1.33
N GLU A 22 22.52 -16.35 -0.95
CA GLU A 22 23.96 -16.63 -1.11
C GLU A 22 24.37 -17.89 -0.32
N ASP A 23 23.80 -18.08 0.87
CA ASP A 23 24.01 -19.25 1.73
C ASP A 23 23.27 -20.52 1.23
N GLY A 24 22.56 -20.42 0.09
CA GLY A 24 21.95 -21.56 -0.60
C GLY A 24 20.43 -21.69 -0.41
N LEU A 25 19.76 -20.74 0.24
CA LEU A 25 18.29 -20.70 0.28
C LEU A 25 17.74 -20.57 -1.14
N LYS A 26 16.79 -21.45 -1.50
CA LYS A 26 16.05 -21.39 -2.77
C LYS A 26 14.60 -20.98 -2.49
N PRO A 27 14.30 -19.67 -2.38
CA PRO A 27 12.95 -19.22 -2.07
C PRO A 27 11.98 -19.55 -3.20
N LYS A 28 10.74 -19.86 -2.83
CA LYS A 28 9.64 -20.01 -3.78
C LYS A 28 9.03 -18.65 -4.06
N TRP A 29 9.23 -18.14 -5.27
CA TRP A 29 8.70 -16.84 -5.68
C TRP A 29 7.20 -16.92 -6.03
N ALA A 30 6.45 -15.95 -5.52
CA ALA A 30 5.05 -15.74 -5.87
C ALA A 30 4.91 -14.48 -6.72
N PHE A 31 5.07 -14.61 -8.04
CA PHE A 31 4.79 -13.52 -8.97
C PHE A 31 3.28 -13.27 -9.05
N PHE A 32 2.91 -11.99 -9.02
CA PHE A 32 1.53 -11.53 -9.14
C PHE A 32 1.46 -10.30 -10.06
N TRP A 33 0.33 -10.14 -10.74
CA TRP A 33 0.05 -8.99 -11.60
C TRP A 33 -1.45 -8.75 -11.65
N GLY A 34 -1.86 -7.49 -11.69
CA GLY A 34 -3.26 -7.08 -11.64
C GLY A 34 -3.87 -7.14 -10.23
N HIS A 35 -5.11 -6.67 -10.13
CA HIS A 35 -5.82 -6.50 -8.86
C HIS A 35 -7.27 -7.01 -8.91
N THR A 36 -7.71 -7.57 -10.04
CA THR A 36 -9.10 -7.99 -10.21
C THR A 36 -9.41 -9.18 -9.30
N PRO A 37 -10.46 -9.11 -8.46
CA PRO A 37 -10.93 -10.26 -7.70
C PRO A 37 -11.38 -11.39 -8.62
N SER A 38 -11.32 -12.63 -8.13
CA SER A 38 -11.88 -13.74 -8.89
C SER A 38 -13.40 -13.64 -8.95
N LYS A 39 -13.98 -14.00 -10.10
CA LYS A 39 -15.43 -14.00 -10.31
C LYS A 39 -16.16 -15.01 -9.41
N ASP A 40 -15.48 -16.06 -9.01
CA ASP A 40 -15.99 -17.12 -8.12
C ASP A 40 -15.79 -16.80 -6.63
N GLY A 41 -15.25 -15.62 -6.30
CA GLY A 41 -14.98 -15.20 -4.92
C GLY A 41 -13.74 -15.84 -4.30
N SER A 42 -12.99 -16.68 -5.04
CA SER A 42 -11.74 -17.24 -4.52
C SER A 42 -10.65 -16.18 -4.39
N ILE A 43 -9.80 -16.34 -3.38
CA ILE A 43 -8.62 -15.49 -3.20
C ILE A 43 -7.53 -16.00 -4.14
N THR A 44 -7.10 -15.13 -5.06
CA THR A 44 -6.00 -15.40 -5.99
C THR A 44 -4.82 -14.49 -5.66
N LYS A 45 -3.69 -14.67 -6.37
CA LYS A 45 -2.50 -13.83 -6.18
C LYS A 45 -2.74 -12.34 -6.45
N SER A 46 -3.84 -11.95 -7.09
CA SER A 46 -4.20 -10.53 -7.24
C SER A 46 -4.45 -9.85 -5.90
N CYS A 47 -4.72 -10.60 -4.82
CA CYS A 47 -4.88 -10.05 -3.47
C CYS A 47 -3.61 -9.39 -2.91
N PHE A 48 -2.44 -9.67 -3.48
CA PHE A 48 -1.19 -8.99 -3.13
C PHE A 48 -1.11 -7.57 -3.71
N SER A 49 -2.04 -7.17 -4.58
CA SER A 49 -2.10 -5.80 -5.10
C SER A 49 -2.78 -4.85 -4.11
N GLN A 50 -2.22 -3.65 -3.95
CA GLN A 50 -2.80 -2.58 -3.13
C GLN A 50 -4.16 -2.08 -3.64
N TRP A 51 -4.48 -2.38 -4.90
CA TRP A 51 -5.74 -2.00 -5.55
C TRP A 51 -6.80 -3.10 -5.48
N TRP A 52 -6.50 -4.22 -4.83
CA TRP A 52 -7.46 -5.31 -4.68
C TRP A 52 -8.57 -4.90 -3.72
N ASP A 53 -9.81 -4.94 -4.19
CA ASP A 53 -11.03 -4.47 -3.51
C ASP A 53 -11.92 -5.61 -3.00
N GLY A 54 -11.44 -6.85 -3.09
CA GLY A 54 -12.20 -8.03 -2.68
C GLY A 54 -12.40 -8.16 -1.16
N HIS A 55 -11.63 -7.45 -0.34
CA HIS A 55 -11.78 -7.48 1.13
C HIS A 55 -11.45 -6.12 1.77
N PRO A 56 -12.46 -5.26 2.00
CA PRO A 56 -12.29 -4.04 2.78
C PRO A 56 -11.75 -4.31 4.19
N PHE A 57 -11.09 -3.34 4.78
CA PHE A 57 -10.60 -3.42 6.17
C PHE A 57 -10.85 -2.11 6.93
N GLU A 58 -10.82 -2.19 8.25
CA GLU A 58 -10.98 -1.03 9.13
C GLU A 58 -9.65 -0.63 9.75
N SER A 59 -9.40 0.67 9.84
CA SER A 59 -8.29 1.24 10.60
C SER A 59 -8.76 2.54 11.25
N GLU A 60 -8.52 2.68 12.56
CA GLU A 60 -8.93 3.86 13.34
C GLU A 60 -10.42 4.23 13.17
N GLY A 61 -11.30 3.23 13.08
CA GLY A 61 -12.75 3.42 12.91
C GLY A 61 -13.20 3.82 11.50
N ILE A 62 -12.30 3.80 10.51
CA ILE A 62 -12.61 4.11 9.11
C ILE A 62 -12.44 2.85 8.27
N THR A 63 -13.49 2.50 7.51
CA THR A 63 -13.43 1.41 6.54
C THR A 63 -12.78 1.88 5.25
N TYR A 64 -11.75 1.18 4.80
CA TYR A 64 -11.05 1.39 3.54
C TYR A 64 -11.34 0.23 2.58
N ALA A 65 -11.78 0.56 1.37
CA ALA A 65 -12.07 -0.44 0.34
C ALA A 65 -10.80 -1.17 -0.12
N THR A 66 -9.66 -0.48 -0.18
CA THR A 66 -8.37 -1.05 -0.57
C THR A 66 -7.22 -0.42 0.23
N ALA A 67 -6.04 -1.05 0.19
CA ALA A 67 -4.83 -0.48 0.80
C ALA A 67 -4.44 0.87 0.19
N GLU A 68 -4.68 1.08 -1.11
CA GLU A 68 -4.46 2.37 -1.79
C GLU A 68 -5.27 3.51 -1.13
N HIS A 69 -6.55 3.28 -0.81
CA HIS A 69 -7.37 4.29 -0.15
C HIS A 69 -6.80 4.69 1.22
N TYR A 70 -6.35 3.70 2.00
CA TYR A 70 -5.68 3.97 3.27
C TYR A 70 -4.40 4.77 3.08
N MET A 71 -3.54 4.36 2.15
CA MET A 71 -2.27 5.06 1.89
C MET A 71 -2.48 6.51 1.43
N MET A 72 -3.46 6.77 0.56
CA MET A 72 -3.78 8.13 0.12
C MET A 72 -4.42 8.95 1.24
N ALA A 73 -5.25 8.34 2.10
CA ALA A 73 -5.80 9.02 3.27
C ALA A 73 -4.68 9.42 4.25
N GLU A 74 -3.75 8.53 4.56
CA GLU A 74 -2.56 8.83 5.38
C GLU A 74 -1.68 9.92 4.75
N LYS A 75 -1.50 9.88 3.43
CA LYS A 75 -0.81 10.96 2.69
C LYS A 75 -1.52 12.30 2.86
N ALA A 76 -2.84 12.36 2.68
CA ALA A 76 -3.62 13.58 2.87
C ALA A 76 -3.55 14.10 4.31
N ARG A 77 -3.57 13.20 5.31
CA ARG A 77 -3.33 13.55 6.73
C ARG A 77 -1.97 14.19 6.94
N LEU A 78 -0.91 13.63 6.33
CA LEU A 78 0.45 14.15 6.43
C LEU A 78 0.56 15.59 5.89
N PHE A 79 -0.14 15.89 4.80
CA PHE A 79 -0.21 17.23 4.21
C PHE A 79 -1.30 18.13 4.80
N ARG A 80 -2.08 17.63 5.78
CA ARG A 80 -3.22 18.32 6.40
C ARG A 80 -4.31 18.73 5.38
N ASP A 81 -4.42 17.99 4.27
CA ASP A 81 -5.43 18.21 3.24
C ASP A 81 -6.74 17.51 3.60
N LYS A 82 -7.60 18.23 4.33
CA LYS A 82 -8.88 17.69 4.80
C LYS A 82 -9.89 17.47 3.67
N ALA A 83 -9.80 18.25 2.58
CA ALA A 83 -10.73 18.14 1.46
C ALA A 83 -10.46 16.84 0.71
N THR A 84 -9.21 16.60 0.34
CA THR A 84 -8.80 15.36 -0.33
C THR A 84 -8.99 14.14 0.57
N LEU A 85 -8.76 14.25 1.88
CA LEU A 85 -9.04 13.15 2.81
C LEU A 85 -10.52 12.71 2.76
N ALA A 86 -11.45 13.68 2.76
CA ALA A 86 -12.87 13.38 2.70
C ALA A 86 -13.27 12.73 1.35
N GLU A 87 -12.70 13.21 0.26
CA GLU A 87 -12.90 12.63 -1.08
C GLU A 87 -12.39 11.19 -1.16
N ILE A 88 -11.19 10.91 -0.61
CA ILE A 88 -10.59 9.58 -0.62
C ILE A 88 -11.43 8.59 0.19
N ILE A 89 -11.91 8.98 1.38
CA ILE A 89 -12.74 8.11 2.21
C ILE A 89 -14.10 7.81 1.53
N ALA A 90 -14.65 8.79 0.79
CA ALA A 90 -15.90 8.61 0.07
C ALA A 90 -15.74 7.87 -1.28
N ALA A 91 -14.52 7.77 -1.82
CA ALA A 91 -14.26 7.16 -3.11
C ALA A 91 -14.55 5.65 -3.09
N LYS A 92 -15.20 5.18 -4.17
CA LYS A 92 -15.53 3.76 -4.37
C LYS A 92 -14.49 3.02 -5.21
N SER A 93 -13.49 3.72 -5.77
CA SER A 93 -12.51 3.15 -6.70
C SER A 93 -11.11 3.67 -6.41
N PRO A 94 -10.08 2.79 -6.39
CA PRO A 94 -8.69 3.17 -6.10
C PRO A 94 -8.11 4.21 -7.07
N ALA A 95 -8.53 4.17 -8.35
CA ALA A 95 -8.03 5.08 -9.37
C ALA A 95 -8.40 6.55 -9.09
N ILE A 96 -9.52 6.78 -8.39
CA ILE A 96 -9.96 8.12 -8.01
C ILE A 96 -9.12 8.63 -6.83
N ALA A 97 -8.76 7.76 -5.87
CA ALA A 97 -7.93 8.12 -4.72
C ALA A 97 -6.54 8.65 -5.12
N GLY A 98 -5.94 8.12 -6.20
CA GLY A 98 -4.63 8.58 -6.69
C GLY A 98 -4.67 9.89 -7.52
N THR A 99 -5.83 10.28 -8.04
CA THR A 99 -5.94 11.42 -8.98
C THR A 99 -6.02 12.78 -8.26
N SER A 100 -6.47 12.81 -7.00
CA SER A 100 -6.60 14.07 -6.23
C SER A 100 -5.26 14.70 -5.81
N SER A 101 -4.10 14.10 -6.12
CA SER A 101 -2.76 14.67 -5.81
C SER A 101 -2.32 15.83 -6.73
N SER A 102 -3.13 16.29 -7.69
CA SER A 102 -2.84 17.52 -8.44
C SER A 102 -3.27 18.76 -7.66
N VAL A 103 -2.63 19.05 -6.53
CA VAL A 103 -2.75 20.37 -5.90
C VAL A 103 -2.01 21.39 -6.77
N ALA A 104 -2.78 22.26 -7.42
CA ALA A 104 -2.25 23.52 -7.96
C ALA A 104 -1.56 24.30 -6.84
N MET A 105 -0.33 24.76 -7.08
CA MET A 105 0.34 25.68 -6.17
C MET A 105 -0.59 26.86 -5.87
N PRO A 106 -0.74 27.29 -4.60
CA PRO A 106 -1.45 28.54 -4.32
C PRO A 106 -0.74 29.69 -5.04
N PRO A 107 -1.46 30.63 -5.67
CA PRO A 107 -0.82 31.79 -6.29
C PRO A 107 -0.02 32.52 -5.22
N SER A 108 1.26 32.75 -5.50
CA SER A 108 2.14 33.59 -4.69
C SER A 108 1.43 34.91 -4.43
N SER A 109 1.28 35.25 -3.14
CA SER A 109 0.66 36.50 -2.72
C SER A 109 1.32 37.68 -3.44
N PRO A 110 0.56 38.64 -3.99
CA PRO A 110 1.17 39.81 -4.61
C PRO A 110 1.89 40.59 -3.51
N SER A 111 3.21 40.71 -3.66
CA SER A 111 4.01 41.68 -2.94
C SER A 111 3.37 43.06 -3.10
N THR A 112 2.94 43.66 -2.00
CA THR A 112 2.54 45.07 -1.97
C THR A 112 3.73 45.93 -2.41
N PRO A 113 3.58 46.81 -3.41
CA PRO A 113 4.61 47.78 -3.74
C PRO A 113 4.65 48.86 -2.66
N ASN A 114 5.87 49.28 -2.34
CA ASN A 114 6.19 50.46 -1.52
C ASN A 114 5.92 51.75 -2.32
#